data_AF-A0A348PLA9-F1
#
_entry.id   AF-A0A348PLA9-F1
#
_cell.length_a   1.000
_cell.length_b   1.000
_cell.length_c   1.000
_cell.angle_alpha   90.00
_cell.angle_beta   90.00
_cell.angle_gamma   90.00
#
_symmetry.space_group_name_H-M   'P 1'
#
loop_
_entity.id
_entity.type
_entity.pdbx_description
1 polymer ?
#
loop_
_entity_poly.entity_id
_entity_poly.type
_entity_poly.pdbx_seq_one_letter_code
_entity_poly.pdbx_strand_id
1 'polypeptide(L)'
;MKKILLLITILSTAYWASAQIIVSGISPASIEGNYDFTWADPGGGDWSCPDFNIPGVFVQAEVMLVDDGSTGTNPQGNPISAEGCLPLINNLTGKIALIYRNTCEFGAKALNAQNAGAVGVIIINRDPEVIGMGGGAEGVNVSIPTVMLQIADGQSLINEAANGPTVVFMGNRAGIYDNDLNLRPSTRLVAKNAGIPMLIAQDDTEFSFEVGAKIFNLGQSNADSVYLRATITDPSSALVYDELAGPFALLSVTGSAIDSVSVHPDSASSFPLFSQPSYSAGAYTLTYETYNGSFTDDFASDNMISSNFVFNDEIFTYAPVDAETMPEPSDFYRASETVAFTSCLHFQDPNAARLAVEGITFAATNNTFPLVDELVGIEVYEWNDEFVDLSDPNVTFDALNPILISSYTYSEDLQSENVYSEFETPIFLENDVRYLFCTQTFNENMFFGFNTKLEYLQNQDLYLQPISVISADGTWNSVAFGADVTTAIAMNVIDTAEVVIPVDTTGEPQGIGSTNSLNTFVYPNPTQDIVNINADASGIADLTISDLTGKTVRQGQITLNNGKSTVNVSDLENGLYIFNIRLESGETSKFNIIKQ
;
A
#
# COMPACT_ATOMS: atom_id res chain seq x y z
N MET A 1 -16.12 -34.70 7.43
CA MET A 1 -15.73 -34.12 8.74
C MET A 1 -14.22 -34.09 8.86
N LYS A 2 -13.59 -33.08 8.26
CA LYS A 2 -12.24 -32.61 8.61
C LYS A 2 -12.26 -31.10 8.39
N LYS A 3 -11.78 -30.39 9.41
CA LYS A 3 -12.05 -28.99 9.72
C LYS A 3 -11.33 -28.10 8.73
N ILE A 4 -12.09 -27.37 7.91
CA ILE A 4 -11.64 -26.12 7.32
C ILE A 4 -11.49 -25.17 8.52
N LEU A 5 -10.25 -24.89 8.92
CA LEU A 5 -10.00 -23.75 9.81
C LEU A 5 -10.34 -22.52 8.98
N LEU A 6 -11.54 -22.00 9.23
CA LEU A 6 -11.96 -20.68 8.83
C LEU A 6 -10.98 -19.72 9.52
N LEU A 7 -10.03 -19.18 8.75
CA LEU A 7 -9.34 -17.96 9.16
C LEU A 7 -10.45 -16.92 9.33
N ILE A 8 -10.71 -16.50 10.57
CA ILE A 8 -11.46 -15.28 10.81
C ILE A 8 -10.43 -14.18 10.59
N THR A 9 -10.22 -13.81 9.33
CA THR A 9 -9.76 -12.48 9.01
C THR A 9 -10.83 -11.54 9.56
N ILE A 10 -10.52 -10.82 10.63
CA ILE A 10 -11.25 -9.60 10.91
C ILE A 10 -10.84 -8.65 9.79
N LEU A 11 -11.57 -8.74 8.68
CA LEU A 11 -11.68 -7.67 7.72
C LEU A 11 -12.14 -6.46 8.51
N SER A 12 -11.21 -5.58 8.88
CA SER A 12 -11.54 -4.17 8.76
C SER A 12 -11.65 -3.91 7.27
N THR A 13 -12.81 -4.24 6.70
CA THR A 13 -13.23 -3.65 5.44
C THR A 13 -13.35 -2.16 5.73
N ALA A 14 -12.26 -1.44 5.55
CA ALA A 14 -12.36 -0.08 5.07
C ALA A 14 -12.93 -0.23 3.66
N TYR A 15 -14.26 -0.28 3.56
CA TYR A 15 -14.92 0.04 2.30
C TYR A 15 -14.53 1.48 2.01
N TRP A 16 -13.52 1.65 1.16
CA TRP A 16 -13.23 2.95 0.58
C TRP A 16 -14.50 3.45 -0.11
N ALA A 17 -14.77 4.73 0.15
CA ALA A 17 -15.97 5.41 -0.25
C ALA A 17 -16.36 5.04 -1.70
N SER A 18 -17.54 4.46 -1.85
CA SER A 18 -18.26 4.63 -3.11
C SER A 18 -18.25 6.13 -3.39
N ALA A 19 -17.81 6.62 -4.55
CA ALA A 19 -17.71 8.07 -4.87
C ALA A 19 -19.03 8.87 -4.72
N GLN A 20 -20.12 8.19 -4.33
CA GLN A 20 -21.38 8.75 -3.87
C GLN A 20 -21.31 9.28 -2.44
N ILE A 21 -20.53 8.68 -1.55
CA ILE A 21 -20.41 9.08 -0.15
C ILE A 21 -19.24 10.04 -0.04
N ILE A 22 -19.51 11.26 0.38
CA ILE A 22 -18.48 12.30 0.56
C ILE A 22 -18.67 13.00 1.90
N VAL A 23 -17.59 13.57 2.43
CA VAL A 23 -17.64 14.64 3.42
C VAL A 23 -17.00 15.86 2.79
N SER A 24 -17.72 16.97 2.75
CA SER A 24 -17.30 18.15 1.99
C SER A 24 -17.66 19.43 2.71
N GLY A 25 -16.72 20.37 2.75
CA GLY A 25 -17.00 21.72 3.18
C GLY A 25 -17.84 22.46 2.15
N ILE A 26 -18.90 23.12 2.59
CA ILE A 26 -19.83 23.85 1.71
C ILE A 26 -19.66 25.36 1.83
N SER A 27 -19.45 25.87 3.05
CA SER A 27 -19.18 27.29 3.27
C SER A 27 -18.55 27.53 4.64
N PRO A 28 -17.71 28.55 4.84
CA PRO A 28 -17.23 29.52 3.84
C PRO A 28 -16.27 28.91 2.80
N ALA A 29 -15.93 29.65 1.74
CA ALA A 29 -15.05 29.17 0.66
C ALA A 29 -13.66 28.72 1.15
N SER A 30 -13.22 29.14 2.34
CA SER A 30 -11.94 28.71 2.93
C SER A 30 -11.90 27.24 3.34
N ILE A 31 -13.06 26.59 3.47
CA ILE A 31 -13.15 25.17 3.82
C ILE A 31 -13.76 24.35 2.69
N GLU A 32 -14.09 24.96 1.55
CA GLU A 32 -14.75 24.26 0.44
C GLU A 32 -13.84 23.17 -0.15
N GLY A 33 -14.41 21.97 -0.35
CA GLY A 33 -13.67 20.82 -0.86
C GLY A 33 -14.00 19.53 -0.12
N ASN A 34 -13.67 18.40 -0.75
CA ASN A 34 -13.83 17.08 -0.16
C ASN A 34 -12.70 16.82 0.85
N TYR A 35 -13.04 16.16 1.95
CA TYR A 35 -12.08 15.75 2.97
C TYR A 35 -11.85 14.24 2.92
N ASP A 36 -10.67 13.80 3.37
CA ASP A 36 -10.42 12.40 3.67
C ASP A 36 -11.19 12.01 4.93
N PHE A 37 -11.93 10.89 4.87
CA PHE A 37 -12.81 10.50 5.95
C PHE A 37 -12.98 8.99 6.09
N THR A 38 -13.31 8.56 7.30
CA THR A 38 -14.02 7.29 7.55
C THR A 38 -15.38 7.59 8.14
N TRP A 39 -16.29 6.61 8.15
CA TRP A 39 -17.61 6.78 8.72
C TRP A 39 -18.04 5.55 9.52
N ALA A 40 -18.99 5.77 10.43
CA ALA A 40 -19.60 4.72 11.22
C ALA A 40 -20.57 3.91 10.34
N ASP A 41 -20.15 2.73 9.89
CA ASP A 41 -20.96 1.86 9.05
C ASP A 41 -21.89 0.96 9.90
N PRO A 42 -23.24 1.09 9.79
CA PRO A 42 -24.16 0.21 10.50
C PRO A 42 -24.11 -1.25 10.03
N GLY A 43 -23.52 -1.54 8.86
CA GLY A 43 -23.35 -2.89 8.33
C GLY A 43 -22.51 -3.81 9.24
N GLY A 44 -21.61 -3.24 10.03
CA GLY A 44 -20.79 -3.96 11.03
C GLY A 44 -21.56 -4.43 12.27
N GLY A 45 -22.76 -3.88 12.52
CA GLY A 45 -23.63 -4.25 13.63
C GLY A 45 -23.28 -3.65 15.00
N ASP A 46 -22.17 -2.92 15.12
CA ASP A 46 -21.77 -2.16 16.31
C ASP A 46 -22.26 -0.70 16.28
N TRP A 47 -22.78 -0.24 15.15
CA TRP A 47 -23.42 1.05 14.96
C TRP A 47 -24.89 0.92 14.55
N SER A 48 -25.71 1.93 14.87
CA SER A 48 -27.11 2.04 14.40
C SER A 48 -27.40 3.37 13.69
N CYS A 49 -26.35 4.06 13.25
CA CYS A 49 -26.46 5.31 12.50
C CYS A 49 -27.00 5.06 11.08
N PRO A 50 -27.46 6.12 10.38
CA PRO A 50 -27.93 6.00 9.01
C PRO A 50 -26.85 5.45 8.08
N ASP A 51 -27.25 4.55 7.18
CA ASP A 51 -26.35 3.89 6.22
C ASP A 51 -26.14 4.80 4.99
N PHE A 52 -24.92 5.34 4.85
CA PHE A 52 -24.54 6.16 3.69
C PHE A 52 -24.43 5.36 2.39
N ASN A 53 -24.46 4.04 2.41
CA ASN A 53 -24.58 3.27 1.16
C ASN A 53 -25.97 3.38 0.52
N ILE A 54 -26.95 3.94 1.23
CA ILE A 54 -28.29 4.20 0.71
C ILE A 54 -28.31 5.59 0.04
N PRO A 55 -28.63 5.68 -1.27
CA PRO A 55 -28.80 6.95 -1.96
C PRO A 55 -29.77 7.91 -1.27
N GLY A 56 -29.40 9.19 -1.22
CA GLY A 56 -30.17 10.24 -0.56
C GLY A 56 -30.07 10.26 0.96
N VAL A 57 -29.29 9.38 1.60
CA VAL A 57 -28.97 9.47 3.03
C VAL A 57 -27.78 10.41 3.22
N PHE A 58 -28.05 11.64 3.66
CA PHE A 58 -27.04 12.65 3.93
C PHE A 58 -27.47 13.61 5.03
N VAL A 59 -26.52 14.38 5.54
CA VAL A 59 -26.73 15.53 6.42
C VAL A 59 -25.92 16.70 5.89
N GLN A 60 -26.57 17.86 5.75
CA GLN A 60 -25.91 19.13 5.51
C GLN A 60 -26.37 20.13 6.55
N ALA A 61 -25.45 20.60 7.39
CA ALA A 61 -25.79 21.55 8.44
C ALA A 61 -24.57 22.38 8.87
N GLU A 62 -24.81 23.40 9.69
CA GLU A 62 -23.73 24.14 10.32
C GLU A 62 -23.00 23.29 11.37
N VAL A 63 -21.68 23.40 11.43
CA VAL A 63 -20.85 22.71 12.42
C VAL A 63 -20.69 23.53 13.71
N MET A 64 -20.51 22.85 14.84
CA MET A 64 -20.23 23.48 16.13
C MET A 64 -19.36 22.56 17.00
N LEU A 65 -18.31 23.12 17.63
CA LEU A 65 -17.49 22.40 18.61
C LEU A 65 -18.30 22.07 19.87
N VAL A 66 -18.19 20.83 20.35
CA VAL A 66 -18.89 20.40 21.57
C VAL A 66 -18.25 20.97 22.83
N ASP A 67 -19.05 21.06 23.90
CA ASP A 67 -18.58 21.43 25.24
C ASP A 67 -19.30 20.57 26.28
N ASP A 68 -18.56 19.73 27.00
CA ASP A 68 -19.07 18.91 28.11
C ASP A 68 -18.80 19.51 29.50
N GLY A 69 -18.23 20.71 29.57
CA GLY A 69 -17.93 21.43 30.81
C GLY A 69 -16.66 20.96 31.54
N SER A 70 -15.93 19.97 31.04
CA SER A 70 -14.66 19.52 31.63
C SER A 70 -13.58 20.60 31.55
N THR A 71 -12.77 20.73 32.60
CA THR A 71 -11.72 21.75 32.67
C THR A 71 -10.35 21.20 32.27
N GLY A 72 -9.56 21.99 31.54
CA GLY A 72 -8.16 21.69 31.22
C GLY A 72 -7.93 21.41 29.73
N THR A 73 -6.69 21.10 29.40
CA THR A 73 -6.25 20.74 28.04
C THR A 73 -5.65 19.35 28.04
N ASN A 74 -5.88 18.58 26.97
CA ASN A 74 -5.26 17.28 26.78
C ASN A 74 -3.81 17.42 26.27
N PRO A 75 -3.04 16.32 26.14
CA PRO A 75 -1.65 16.37 25.69
C PRO A 75 -1.44 17.03 24.31
N GLN A 76 -2.47 17.04 23.46
CA GLN A 76 -2.47 17.66 22.14
C GLN A 76 -2.79 19.17 22.19
N GLY A 77 -3.00 19.74 23.39
CA GLY A 77 -3.32 21.16 23.58
C GLY A 77 -4.80 21.50 23.37
N ASN A 78 -5.66 20.51 23.15
CA ASN A 78 -7.08 20.72 22.89
C ASN A 78 -7.88 20.77 24.20
N PRO A 79 -8.97 21.54 24.28
CA PRO A 79 -9.84 21.56 25.46
C PRO A 79 -10.40 20.16 25.76
N ILE A 80 -10.27 19.69 27.00
CA ILE A 80 -10.85 18.39 27.41
C ILE A 80 -12.37 18.42 27.25
N SER A 81 -13.00 19.59 27.42
CA SER A 81 -14.45 19.75 27.21
C SER A 81 -14.92 19.44 25.80
N ALA A 82 -14.05 19.57 24.81
CA ALA A 82 -14.34 19.29 23.41
C ALA A 82 -14.16 17.80 23.05
N GLU A 83 -13.85 16.95 24.03
CA GLU A 83 -13.84 15.51 23.84
C GLU A 83 -15.24 14.89 24.00
N GLY A 84 -16.21 15.60 24.57
CA GLY A 84 -17.62 15.14 24.63
C GLY A 84 -17.82 13.84 25.41
N CYS A 85 -17.00 13.59 26.44
CA CYS A 85 -17.06 12.37 27.23
C CYS A 85 -18.15 12.42 28.30
N LEU A 86 -18.58 13.61 28.69
CA LEU A 86 -19.73 13.85 29.57
C LEU A 86 -20.93 14.40 28.78
N PRO A 87 -22.14 14.44 29.38
CA PRO A 87 -23.28 15.11 28.77
C PRO A 87 -22.95 16.55 28.38
N LEU A 88 -23.22 16.91 27.12
CA LEU A 88 -22.87 18.22 26.59
C LEU A 88 -23.73 19.32 27.21
N ILE A 89 -23.11 20.46 27.46
CA ILE A 89 -23.74 21.64 28.06
C ILE A 89 -24.16 22.68 27.00
N ASN A 90 -23.62 22.61 25.78
CA ASN A 90 -24.00 23.47 24.67
C ASN A 90 -25.11 22.84 23.80
N ASN A 91 -25.95 23.69 23.20
CA ASN A 91 -27.08 23.26 22.37
C ASN A 91 -26.64 23.02 20.92
N LEU A 92 -26.77 21.77 20.45
CA LEU A 92 -26.40 21.36 19.11
C LEU A 92 -27.61 21.11 18.20
N THR A 93 -28.81 21.56 18.59
CA THR A 93 -30.05 21.37 17.80
C THR A 93 -29.84 21.79 16.34
N GLY A 94 -29.92 20.81 15.42
CA GLY A 94 -29.78 21.07 13.97
C GLY A 94 -28.34 21.35 13.51
N LYS A 95 -27.34 21.12 14.35
CA LYS A 95 -25.91 21.29 14.05
C LYS A 95 -25.21 19.95 13.89
N ILE A 96 -24.08 19.97 13.19
CA ILE A 96 -23.11 18.88 13.17
C ILE A 96 -22.10 19.11 14.30
N ALA A 97 -21.93 18.12 15.17
CA ALA A 97 -21.03 18.21 16.32
C ALA A 97 -19.57 17.94 15.90
N LEU A 98 -18.65 18.87 16.18
CA LEU A 98 -17.20 18.63 16.06
C LEU A 98 -16.67 18.15 17.41
N ILE A 99 -15.99 16.99 17.45
CA ILE A 99 -15.53 16.35 18.69
C ILE A 99 -14.09 15.85 18.55
N TYR A 100 -13.19 16.19 19.48
CA TYR A 100 -11.84 15.62 19.46
C TYR A 100 -11.81 14.16 19.95
N ARG A 101 -11.03 13.32 19.27
CA ARG A 101 -10.69 11.96 19.72
C ARG A 101 -9.66 12.01 20.84
N ASN A 102 -9.98 11.42 22.00
CA ASN A 102 -8.98 11.12 23.03
C ASN A 102 -9.49 10.09 24.08
N THR A 103 -10.16 10.56 25.14
CA THR A 103 -10.25 9.83 26.42
C THR A 103 -11.38 8.79 26.49
N CYS A 104 -12.40 8.91 25.64
CA CYS A 104 -13.60 8.07 25.66
C CYS A 104 -13.92 7.47 24.28
N GLU A 105 -14.76 6.43 24.28
CA GLU A 105 -15.17 5.72 23.06
C GLU A 105 -15.99 6.59 22.09
N PHE A 106 -15.97 6.23 20.80
CA PHE A 106 -16.65 6.97 19.73
C PHE A 106 -18.17 6.96 19.86
N GLY A 107 -18.78 5.82 20.21
CA GLY A 107 -20.21 5.69 20.42
C GLY A 107 -20.73 6.63 21.51
N ALA A 108 -20.05 6.71 22.65
CA ALA A 108 -20.44 7.59 23.75
C ALA A 108 -20.39 9.07 23.36
N LYS A 109 -19.35 9.49 22.61
CA LYS A 109 -19.24 10.86 22.07
C LYS A 109 -20.43 11.20 21.18
N ALA A 110 -20.73 10.31 20.23
CA ALA A 110 -21.81 10.52 19.28
C ALA A 110 -23.19 10.51 19.95
N LEU A 111 -23.40 9.64 20.94
CA LEU A 111 -24.62 9.60 21.74
C LEU A 111 -24.82 10.88 22.57
N ASN A 112 -23.75 11.42 23.16
CA ASN A 112 -23.81 12.69 23.88
C ASN A 112 -24.17 13.86 22.96
N ALA A 113 -23.60 13.91 21.76
CA ALA A 113 -23.95 14.90 20.74
C ALA A 113 -25.41 14.76 20.27
N GLN A 114 -25.87 13.54 20.01
CA GLN A 114 -27.26 13.25 19.69
C GLN A 114 -28.22 13.74 20.78
N ASN A 115 -27.91 13.45 22.04
CA ASN A 115 -28.73 13.86 23.19
C ASN A 115 -28.79 15.40 23.35
N ALA A 116 -27.78 16.11 22.85
CA ALA A 116 -27.74 17.57 22.78
C ALA A 116 -28.41 18.17 21.52
N GLY A 117 -28.99 17.33 20.66
CA GLY A 117 -29.78 17.72 19.49
C GLY A 117 -29.00 17.77 18.17
N ALA A 118 -27.75 17.29 18.14
CA ALA A 118 -26.97 17.23 16.91
C ALA A 118 -27.68 16.36 15.85
N VAL A 119 -27.52 16.73 14.58
CA VAL A 119 -28.04 15.97 13.42
C VAL A 119 -26.95 15.15 12.73
N GLY A 120 -25.70 15.32 13.13
CA GLY A 120 -24.56 14.53 12.68
C GLY A 120 -23.34 14.81 13.56
N VAL A 121 -22.30 13.98 13.43
CA VAL A 121 -21.07 14.06 14.22
C VAL A 121 -19.86 13.95 13.32
N ILE A 122 -18.88 14.82 13.53
CA ILE A 122 -17.54 14.74 12.96
C ILE A 122 -16.56 14.57 14.12
N ILE A 123 -15.92 13.42 14.17
CA ILE A 123 -14.84 13.14 15.11
C ILE A 123 -13.52 13.55 14.47
N ILE A 124 -12.76 14.38 15.15
CA ILE A 124 -11.47 14.87 14.67
C ILE A 124 -10.39 13.98 15.28
N ASN A 125 -9.65 13.30 14.42
CA ASN A 125 -8.56 12.46 14.86
C ASN A 125 -7.44 13.30 15.49
N ARG A 126 -6.64 12.68 16.35
CA ARG A 126 -5.44 13.29 16.94
C ARG A 126 -4.18 13.06 16.09
N ASP A 127 -4.25 12.08 15.18
CA ASP A 127 -3.20 11.60 14.29
C ASP A 127 -3.54 12.07 12.85
N PRO A 128 -2.57 12.13 11.92
CA PRO A 128 -2.81 12.62 10.55
C PRO A 128 -3.66 11.69 9.69
N GLU A 129 -3.67 10.37 9.92
CA GLU A 129 -4.55 9.47 9.17
C GLU A 129 -6.00 9.50 9.68
N VAL A 130 -6.93 9.02 8.87
CA VAL A 130 -8.28 8.63 9.32
C VAL A 130 -8.31 7.15 9.65
N ILE A 131 -9.04 6.75 10.69
CA ILE A 131 -9.12 5.35 11.11
C ILE A 131 -10.57 4.88 11.20
N GLY A 132 -10.79 3.56 11.13
CA GLY A 132 -12.10 2.98 11.40
C GLY A 132 -12.56 3.30 12.84
N MET A 133 -13.83 3.69 12.99
CA MET A 133 -14.43 3.96 14.29
C MET A 133 -15.20 2.73 14.79
N GLY A 134 -14.69 2.07 15.84
CA GLY A 134 -15.47 1.05 16.55
C GLY A 134 -16.60 1.65 17.36
N GLY A 135 -17.80 1.08 17.27
CA GLY A 135 -19.02 1.59 17.92
C GLY A 135 -18.98 1.58 19.45
N GLY A 136 -18.17 0.70 20.05
CA GLY A 136 -18.08 0.57 21.49
C GLY A 136 -19.39 0.08 22.12
N ALA A 137 -19.64 0.44 23.38
CA ALA A 137 -20.87 0.05 24.07
C ALA A 137 -22.10 0.84 23.58
N GLU A 138 -21.89 2.09 23.17
CA GLU A 138 -22.98 3.03 22.88
C GLU A 138 -23.30 3.22 21.38
N GLY A 139 -22.48 2.71 20.46
CA GLY A 139 -22.67 2.90 19.00
C GLY A 139 -24.03 2.42 18.49
N VAL A 140 -24.57 1.35 19.07
CA VAL A 140 -25.92 0.81 18.77
C VAL A 140 -27.07 1.73 19.21
N ASN A 141 -26.79 2.75 20.04
CA ASN A 141 -27.77 3.74 20.48
C ASN A 141 -27.68 5.06 19.67
N VAL A 142 -26.72 5.16 18.76
CA VAL A 142 -26.50 6.34 17.91
C VAL A 142 -27.34 6.19 16.64
N SER A 143 -28.16 7.20 16.34
CA SER A 143 -29.11 7.26 15.22
C SER A 143 -28.85 8.44 14.28
N ILE A 144 -27.76 9.17 14.50
CA ILE A 144 -27.29 10.27 13.64
C ILE A 144 -26.00 9.87 12.92
N PRO A 145 -25.74 10.36 11.69
CA PRO A 145 -24.51 10.02 10.98
C PRO A 145 -23.27 10.47 11.73
N THR A 146 -22.24 9.63 11.73
CA THR A 146 -20.97 9.89 12.41
C THR A 146 -19.82 9.60 11.46
N VAL A 147 -18.97 10.60 11.24
CA VAL A 147 -17.75 10.49 10.41
C VAL A 147 -16.52 10.87 11.21
N MET A 148 -15.34 10.47 10.74
CA MET A 148 -14.05 10.93 11.26
C MET A 148 -13.26 11.63 10.16
N LEU A 149 -12.61 12.73 10.52
CA LEU A 149 -11.65 13.45 9.68
C LEU A 149 -10.26 13.44 10.30
N GLN A 150 -9.25 13.64 9.45
CA GLN A 150 -7.88 13.90 9.90
C GLN A 150 -7.77 15.21 10.70
N ILE A 151 -6.70 15.31 11.50
CA ILE A 151 -6.50 16.45 12.39
C ILE A 151 -6.44 17.80 11.64
N ALA A 152 -5.82 17.83 10.45
CA ALA A 152 -5.63 19.07 9.67
C ALA A 152 -6.98 19.67 9.20
N ASP A 153 -7.83 18.84 8.60
CA ASP A 153 -9.15 19.24 8.11
C ASP A 153 -10.08 19.60 9.28
N GLY A 154 -10.08 18.77 10.32
CA GLY A 154 -10.85 19.01 11.54
C GLY A 154 -10.49 20.33 12.21
N GLN A 155 -9.19 20.66 12.29
CA GLN A 155 -8.74 21.93 12.86
C GLN A 155 -9.15 23.13 12.00
N SER A 156 -9.15 22.99 10.68
CA SER A 156 -9.62 24.02 9.75
C SER A 156 -11.10 24.32 9.95
N LEU A 157 -11.93 23.27 10.09
CA LEU A 157 -13.35 23.40 10.40
C LEU A 157 -13.60 24.06 11.77
N ILE A 158 -12.86 23.66 12.81
CA ILE A 158 -12.98 24.27 14.15
C ILE A 158 -12.63 25.76 14.11
N ASN A 159 -11.52 26.11 13.45
CA ASN A 159 -11.07 27.49 13.37
C ASN A 159 -12.11 28.37 12.68
N GLU A 160 -12.73 27.89 11.60
CA GLU A 160 -13.75 28.66 10.91
C GLU A 160 -15.11 28.67 11.61
N ALA A 161 -15.49 27.58 12.29
CA ALA A 161 -16.67 27.54 13.14
C ALA A 161 -16.59 28.58 14.29
N ALA A 162 -15.38 28.91 14.75
CA ALA A 162 -15.17 29.96 15.74
C ALA A 162 -15.31 31.39 15.15
N ASN A 163 -15.13 31.55 13.84
CA ASN A 163 -15.20 32.84 13.14
C ASN A 163 -16.59 33.14 12.56
N GLY A 164 -17.41 32.12 12.31
CA GLY A 164 -18.77 32.30 11.78
C GLY A 164 -19.46 31.00 11.37
N PRO A 165 -20.67 31.11 10.75
CA PRO A 165 -21.39 29.96 10.23
C PRO A 165 -20.52 29.17 9.24
N THR A 166 -20.31 27.90 9.55
CA THR A 166 -19.55 26.97 8.72
C THR A 166 -20.43 25.77 8.43
N VAL A 167 -20.69 25.45 7.17
CA VAL A 167 -21.60 24.39 6.71
C VAL A 167 -20.80 23.25 6.10
N VAL A 168 -21.11 22.03 6.51
CA VAL A 168 -20.51 20.79 5.98
C VAL A 168 -21.62 19.86 5.48
N PHE A 169 -21.34 19.18 4.38
CA PHE A 169 -22.10 18.06 3.86
C PHE A 169 -21.41 16.74 4.25
N MET A 170 -22.19 15.74 4.68
CA MET A 170 -21.72 14.37 4.81
C MET A 170 -22.80 13.38 4.36
N GLY A 171 -22.41 12.40 3.57
CA GLY A 171 -23.27 11.27 3.18
C GLY A 171 -23.36 11.05 1.68
N ASN A 172 -24.41 10.36 1.26
CA ASN A 172 -24.62 9.94 -0.12
C ASN A 172 -25.22 11.06 -0.97
N ARG A 173 -24.48 11.51 -1.99
CA ARG A 173 -24.93 12.56 -2.91
C ARG A 173 -25.81 12.07 -4.07
N ALA A 174 -25.94 10.76 -4.26
CA ALA A 174 -26.74 10.25 -5.35
C ALA A 174 -28.20 10.67 -5.22
N GLY A 175 -28.72 11.28 -6.28
CA GLY A 175 -30.05 11.84 -6.35
C GLY A 175 -30.20 13.17 -5.61
N ILE A 176 -29.14 13.89 -5.27
CA ILE A 176 -29.24 15.24 -4.68
C ILE A 176 -29.36 16.31 -5.76
N TYR A 177 -28.48 16.26 -6.76
CA TYR A 177 -28.44 17.23 -7.85
C TYR A 177 -29.32 16.80 -9.02
N ASP A 178 -29.74 17.75 -9.85
CA ASP A 178 -30.54 17.45 -11.03
C ASP A 178 -29.67 16.73 -12.08
N ASN A 179 -28.46 17.24 -12.32
CA ASN A 179 -27.50 16.71 -13.28
C ASN A 179 -26.15 16.46 -12.60
N ASP A 180 -25.77 15.20 -12.40
CA ASP A 180 -24.52 14.84 -11.73
C ASP A 180 -23.96 13.55 -12.35
N LEU A 181 -22.89 13.69 -13.13
CA LEU A 181 -22.08 12.61 -13.64
C LEU A 181 -20.88 12.41 -12.71
N ASN A 182 -20.37 11.18 -12.69
CA ASN A 182 -19.25 10.86 -11.80
C ASN A 182 -18.31 9.83 -12.43
N LEU A 183 -17.00 10.03 -12.17
CA LEU A 183 -15.95 9.04 -12.34
C LEU A 183 -15.42 8.55 -10.99
N ARG A 184 -14.88 7.32 -10.96
CA ARG A 184 -14.35 6.71 -9.73
C ARG A 184 -12.96 6.12 -9.94
N PRO A 185 -12.07 6.25 -8.95
CA PRO A 185 -10.81 5.51 -8.95
C PRO A 185 -10.98 4.01 -9.12
N SER A 186 -11.88 3.39 -8.37
CA SER A 186 -12.07 1.93 -8.34
C SER A 186 -12.61 1.32 -9.64
N THR A 187 -13.07 2.14 -10.57
CA THR A 187 -13.66 1.71 -11.84
C THR A 187 -12.99 2.34 -13.06
N ARG A 188 -11.71 2.73 -12.94
CA ARG A 188 -10.87 3.13 -14.07
C ARG A 188 -9.70 2.17 -14.22
N LEU A 189 -9.22 2.03 -15.45
CA LEU A 189 -7.91 1.46 -15.72
C LEU A 189 -6.84 2.53 -15.56
N VAL A 190 -5.66 2.13 -15.11
CA VAL A 190 -4.44 2.96 -15.07
C VAL A 190 -3.34 2.29 -15.90
N ALA A 191 -2.19 2.96 -16.06
CA ALA A 191 -1.01 2.31 -16.66
C ALA A 191 -0.65 1.04 -15.88
N LYS A 192 -0.12 0.02 -16.56
CA LYS A 192 0.23 -1.29 -15.95
C LYS A 192 1.14 -1.16 -14.73
N ASN A 193 2.01 -0.16 -14.74
CA ASN A 193 2.98 0.14 -13.70
C ASN A 193 3.13 1.66 -13.59
N ALA A 194 3.56 2.15 -12.45
CA ALA A 194 3.76 3.57 -12.20
C ALA A 194 5.19 4.03 -12.51
N GLY A 195 6.19 3.21 -12.17
CA GLY A 195 7.58 3.38 -12.60
C GLY A 195 7.95 2.31 -13.62
N ILE A 196 8.35 2.71 -14.82
CA ILE A 196 8.60 1.81 -15.96
C ILE A 196 10.04 2.04 -16.46
N PRO A 197 10.93 1.05 -16.32
CA PRO A 197 12.26 1.12 -16.92
C PRO A 197 12.19 1.22 -18.44
N MET A 198 12.87 2.18 -19.05
CA MET A 198 12.84 2.39 -20.50
C MET A 198 13.41 1.20 -21.28
N LEU A 199 14.27 0.40 -20.67
CA LEU A 199 14.88 -0.78 -21.29
C LEU A 199 13.86 -1.88 -21.64
N ILE A 200 12.72 -1.93 -20.95
CA ILE A 200 11.60 -2.85 -21.23
C ILE A 200 10.41 -2.16 -21.92
N ALA A 201 10.58 -0.89 -22.30
CA ALA A 201 9.55 -0.09 -22.95
C ALA A 201 10.14 0.76 -24.07
N GLN A 202 10.76 0.13 -25.07
CA GLN A 202 11.41 0.86 -26.15
C GLN A 202 10.41 1.36 -27.21
N ASP A 203 9.34 0.61 -27.46
CA ASP A 203 8.35 0.89 -28.50
C ASP A 203 6.97 0.26 -28.24
N ASP A 204 6.09 0.33 -29.24
CA ASP A 204 4.70 -0.12 -29.19
C ASP A 204 4.54 -1.65 -29.14
N THR A 205 5.61 -2.42 -29.38
CA THR A 205 5.62 -3.87 -29.24
C THR A 205 6.02 -4.33 -27.85
N GLU A 206 6.73 -3.49 -27.10
CA GLU A 206 7.25 -3.82 -25.76
C GLU A 206 6.36 -3.26 -24.65
N PHE A 207 5.85 -2.04 -24.82
CA PHE A 207 4.95 -1.44 -23.82
C PHE A 207 3.67 -0.92 -24.47
N SER A 208 2.55 -1.38 -23.93
CA SER A 208 1.21 -0.87 -24.22
C SER A 208 0.26 -1.24 -23.10
N PHE A 209 -0.84 -0.50 -22.95
CA PHE A 209 -1.86 -0.82 -21.97
C PHE A 209 -3.25 -0.34 -22.35
N GLU A 210 -4.23 -0.99 -21.77
CA GLU A 210 -5.64 -0.75 -21.97
C GLU A 210 -6.11 0.48 -21.21
N VAL A 211 -6.91 1.31 -21.90
CA VAL A 211 -7.45 2.56 -21.37
C VAL A 211 -8.97 2.40 -21.23
N GLY A 212 -9.52 2.74 -20.07
CA GLY A 212 -10.95 2.64 -19.86
C GLY A 212 -11.41 3.15 -18.51
N ALA A 213 -12.68 3.56 -18.43
CA ALA A 213 -13.31 3.95 -17.18
C ALA A 213 -14.82 3.72 -17.23
N LYS A 214 -15.46 3.80 -16.06
CA LYS A 214 -16.91 3.71 -15.91
C LYS A 214 -17.50 5.07 -15.50
N ILE A 215 -18.57 5.46 -16.17
CA ILE A 215 -19.33 6.67 -15.90
C ILE A 215 -20.59 6.31 -15.13
N PHE A 216 -20.94 7.10 -14.12
CA PHE A 216 -22.17 6.97 -13.36
C PHE A 216 -23.04 8.21 -13.56
N ASN A 217 -24.37 8.03 -13.57
CA ASN A 217 -25.31 9.15 -13.42
C ASN A 217 -25.86 9.15 -12.00
N LEU A 218 -25.40 10.11 -11.19
CA LEU A 218 -25.86 10.38 -9.83
C LEU A 218 -27.00 11.41 -9.80
N GLY A 219 -27.38 11.99 -10.94
CA GLY A 219 -28.43 13.02 -11.02
C GLY A 219 -29.86 12.48 -10.91
N GLN A 220 -30.79 13.37 -10.55
CA GLN A 220 -32.24 13.12 -10.61
C GLN A 220 -32.79 13.15 -12.05
N SER A 221 -32.02 13.66 -13.01
CA SER A 221 -32.39 13.72 -14.43
C SER A 221 -31.68 12.64 -15.25
N ASN A 222 -32.33 12.20 -16.33
CA ASN A 222 -31.67 11.35 -17.31
C ASN A 222 -30.59 12.14 -18.04
N ALA A 223 -29.48 11.47 -18.34
CA ALA A 223 -28.34 12.02 -19.06
C ALA A 223 -28.25 11.39 -20.45
N ASP A 224 -28.80 12.04 -21.48
CA ASP A 224 -28.99 11.43 -22.81
C ASP A 224 -27.84 11.68 -23.81
N SER A 225 -26.79 12.40 -23.41
CA SER A 225 -25.67 12.81 -24.28
C SER A 225 -24.35 12.79 -23.51
N VAL A 226 -24.06 11.68 -22.84
CA VAL A 226 -22.89 11.51 -21.99
C VAL A 226 -21.68 11.07 -22.80
N TYR A 227 -20.53 11.67 -22.56
CA TYR A 227 -19.26 11.32 -23.18
C TYR A 227 -18.22 10.95 -22.13
N LEU A 228 -17.29 10.07 -22.51
CA LEU A 228 -16.04 9.85 -21.80
C LEU A 228 -14.90 10.19 -22.75
N ARG A 229 -14.00 11.07 -22.30
CA ARG A 229 -12.76 11.37 -22.99
C ARG A 229 -11.59 10.81 -22.20
N ALA A 230 -10.67 10.14 -22.87
CA ALA A 230 -9.41 9.69 -22.31
C ALA A 230 -8.27 10.40 -23.03
N THR A 231 -7.40 11.05 -22.27
CA THR A 231 -6.25 11.79 -22.81
C THR A 231 -4.97 11.36 -22.11
N ILE A 232 -3.86 11.31 -22.84
CA ILE A 232 -2.53 11.14 -22.24
C ILE A 232 -1.61 12.25 -22.75
N THR A 233 -0.97 12.95 -21.81
CA THR A 233 0.09 13.92 -22.11
C THR A 233 1.46 13.35 -21.77
N ASP A 234 2.44 13.64 -22.61
CA ASP A 234 3.84 13.29 -22.40
C ASP A 234 4.57 14.26 -21.43
N PRO A 235 5.86 14.04 -21.10
CA PRO A 235 6.62 14.90 -20.20
C PRO A 235 6.79 16.34 -20.70
N SER A 236 6.58 16.59 -21.99
CA SER A 236 6.57 17.94 -22.58
C SER A 236 5.19 18.61 -22.54
N SER A 237 4.21 17.95 -21.90
CA SER A 237 2.79 18.28 -21.90
C SER A 237 2.12 18.20 -23.27
N ALA A 238 2.72 17.50 -24.23
CA ALA A 238 2.12 17.27 -25.54
C ALA A 238 1.10 16.12 -25.45
N LEU A 239 -0.05 16.31 -26.10
CA LEU A 239 -1.09 15.29 -26.17
C LEU A 239 -0.66 14.16 -27.12
N VAL A 240 -0.48 12.95 -26.57
CA VAL A 240 -0.02 11.75 -27.30
C VAL A 240 -1.09 10.68 -27.45
N TYR A 241 -2.23 10.86 -26.76
CA TYR A 241 -3.42 10.02 -26.87
C TYR A 241 -4.65 10.89 -26.59
N ASP A 242 -5.70 10.75 -27.40
CA ASP A 242 -6.93 11.54 -27.27
C ASP A 242 -8.10 10.79 -27.91
N GLU A 243 -8.84 10.07 -27.08
CA GLU A 243 -9.95 9.23 -27.51
C GLU A 243 -11.25 9.67 -26.84
N LEU A 244 -12.35 9.58 -27.59
CA LEU A 244 -13.67 10.01 -27.15
C LEU A 244 -14.69 8.91 -27.43
N ALA A 245 -15.42 8.51 -26.39
CA ALA A 245 -16.49 7.53 -26.47
C ALA A 245 -17.84 8.19 -26.12
N GLY A 246 -18.90 7.73 -26.80
CA GLY A 246 -20.25 8.26 -26.66
C GLY A 246 -20.83 8.79 -27.98
N PRO A 247 -22.03 9.40 -27.96
CA PRO A 247 -22.83 9.68 -26.76
C PRO A 247 -23.45 8.41 -26.16
N PHE A 248 -23.57 8.40 -24.84
CA PHE A 248 -24.32 7.42 -24.06
C PHE A 248 -25.57 8.04 -23.45
N ALA A 249 -26.55 7.19 -23.14
CA ALA A 249 -27.74 7.55 -22.37
C ALA A 249 -27.73 6.81 -21.04
N LEU A 250 -27.84 7.55 -19.93
CA LEU A 250 -27.90 7.02 -18.57
C LEU A 250 -29.19 7.51 -17.91
N LEU A 251 -29.90 6.59 -17.28
CA LEU A 251 -31.10 6.88 -16.51
C LEU A 251 -30.76 7.62 -15.22
N SER A 252 -31.72 8.41 -14.75
CA SER A 252 -31.68 9.06 -13.44
C SER A 252 -31.66 8.05 -12.29
N VAL A 253 -31.18 8.50 -11.13
CA VAL A 253 -31.22 7.72 -9.89
C VAL A 253 -32.68 7.38 -9.54
N THR A 254 -32.94 6.08 -9.33
CA THR A 254 -34.27 5.58 -8.95
C THR A 254 -34.16 4.72 -7.69
N GLY A 255 -34.60 5.26 -6.55
CA GLY A 255 -34.39 4.61 -5.25
C GLY A 255 -32.90 4.44 -4.99
N SER A 256 -32.45 3.20 -4.77
CA SER A 256 -31.02 2.90 -4.58
C SER A 256 -30.27 2.57 -5.88
N ALA A 257 -30.95 2.53 -7.02
CA ALA A 257 -30.35 2.16 -8.30
C ALA A 257 -29.71 3.38 -8.97
N ILE A 258 -28.46 3.22 -9.40
CA ILE A 258 -27.64 4.23 -10.05
C ILE A 258 -27.19 3.67 -11.39
N ASP A 259 -27.57 4.35 -12.47
CA ASP A 259 -27.24 3.90 -13.81
C ASP A 259 -25.78 4.23 -14.16
N SER A 260 -25.18 3.39 -15.00
CA SER A 260 -23.77 3.53 -15.35
C SER A 260 -23.45 2.88 -16.69
N VAL A 261 -22.41 3.36 -17.34
CA VAL A 261 -21.87 2.78 -18.58
C VAL A 261 -20.37 2.57 -18.43
N SER A 262 -19.91 1.38 -18.80
CA SER A 262 -18.50 1.03 -18.85
C SER A 262 -17.94 1.28 -20.24
N VAL A 263 -16.82 1.99 -20.32
CA VAL A 263 -15.96 2.05 -21.51
C VAL A 263 -14.67 1.33 -21.16
N HIS A 264 -14.73 -0.01 -21.17
CA HIS A 264 -13.60 -0.91 -20.88
C HIS A 264 -13.38 -1.85 -22.07
N PRO A 265 -12.19 -2.47 -22.23
CA PRO A 265 -11.86 -3.35 -23.36
C PRO A 265 -12.86 -4.48 -23.61
N ASP A 266 -13.50 -4.99 -22.56
CA ASP A 266 -14.47 -6.10 -22.57
C ASP A 266 -15.94 -5.64 -22.68
N SER A 267 -16.16 -4.33 -22.72
CA SER A 267 -17.49 -3.72 -22.72
C SER A 267 -17.99 -3.44 -24.14
N ALA A 268 -19.28 -3.08 -24.26
CA ALA A 268 -19.90 -2.77 -25.56
C ALA A 268 -19.26 -1.57 -26.27
N SER A 269 -18.62 -0.67 -25.51
CA SER A 269 -17.79 0.42 -26.02
C SER A 269 -16.43 0.32 -25.35
N SER A 270 -15.36 0.53 -26.12
CA SER A 270 -13.99 0.50 -25.63
C SER A 270 -13.13 1.53 -26.35
N PHE A 271 -12.02 1.91 -25.72
CA PHE A 271 -10.97 2.69 -26.37
C PHE A 271 -9.92 1.78 -27.00
N PRO A 272 -9.18 2.25 -28.03
CA PRO A 272 -7.98 1.56 -28.48
C PRO A 272 -6.92 1.54 -27.36
N LEU A 273 -6.06 0.52 -27.36
CA LEU A 273 -4.90 0.47 -26.46
C LEU A 273 -4.01 1.71 -26.64
N PHE A 274 -3.42 2.18 -25.55
CA PHE A 274 -2.36 3.18 -25.64
C PHE A 274 -1.03 2.50 -25.95
N SER A 275 -0.37 2.99 -27.00
CA SER A 275 1.02 2.68 -27.32
C SER A 275 1.66 3.85 -28.06
N GLN A 276 2.99 3.92 -28.08
CA GLN A 276 3.75 4.91 -28.86
C GLN A 276 4.92 4.21 -29.57
N PRO A 277 5.34 4.68 -30.76
CA PRO A 277 6.53 4.13 -31.44
C PRO A 277 7.83 4.27 -30.64
N SER A 278 7.85 5.18 -29.67
CA SER A 278 8.94 5.39 -28.71
C SER A 278 8.43 6.21 -27.52
N TYR A 279 9.02 6.01 -26.35
CA TYR A 279 8.68 6.74 -25.13
C TYR A 279 9.82 7.68 -24.73
N SER A 280 9.48 8.88 -24.24
CA SER A 280 10.45 9.81 -23.67
C SER A 280 10.55 9.60 -22.16
N ALA A 281 11.75 9.73 -21.59
CA ALA A 281 11.90 9.70 -20.14
C ALA A 281 11.07 10.81 -19.47
N GLY A 282 10.44 10.50 -18.35
CA GLY A 282 9.67 11.42 -17.52
C GLY A 282 8.21 11.00 -17.33
N ALA A 283 7.47 11.87 -16.65
CA ALA A 283 6.09 11.64 -16.26
C ALA A 283 5.11 11.86 -17.41
N TYR A 284 4.25 10.88 -17.63
CA TYR A 284 3.04 10.96 -18.44
C TYR A 284 1.83 11.07 -17.53
N THR A 285 0.80 11.77 -17.99
CA THR A 285 -0.46 11.94 -17.25
C THR A 285 -1.62 11.40 -18.07
N LEU A 286 -2.27 10.35 -17.57
CA LEU A 286 -3.53 9.84 -18.08
C LEU A 286 -4.67 10.57 -17.38
N THR A 287 -5.59 11.18 -18.15
CA THR A 287 -6.76 11.88 -17.63
C THR A 287 -8.02 11.36 -18.29
N TYR A 288 -8.99 10.98 -17.46
CA TYR A 288 -10.36 10.71 -17.86
C TYR A 288 -11.24 11.90 -17.51
N GLU A 289 -12.09 12.30 -18.44
CA GLU A 289 -13.07 13.36 -18.26
C GLU A 289 -14.43 12.87 -18.77
N THR A 290 -15.48 13.03 -17.96
CA THR A 290 -16.86 12.82 -18.40
C THR A 290 -17.61 14.14 -18.45
N TYR A 291 -18.47 14.28 -19.45
CA TYR A 291 -19.32 15.46 -19.59
C TYR A 291 -20.60 15.11 -20.36
N ASN A 292 -21.61 15.97 -20.22
CA ASN A 292 -22.83 15.89 -21.00
C ASN A 292 -22.85 16.95 -22.10
N GLY A 293 -23.20 16.58 -23.33
CA GLY A 293 -23.31 17.50 -24.46
C GLY A 293 -24.56 18.39 -24.44
N SER A 294 -25.51 18.15 -23.53
CA SER A 294 -26.83 18.82 -23.49
C SER A 294 -27.07 19.67 -22.24
N PHE A 295 -26.30 19.48 -21.16
CA PHE A 295 -26.40 20.27 -19.94
C PHE A 295 -25.03 20.41 -19.26
N THR A 296 -24.94 21.37 -18.35
CA THR A 296 -23.79 21.49 -17.45
C THR A 296 -24.04 20.63 -16.22
N ASP A 297 -22.99 19.97 -15.76
CA ASP A 297 -23.01 19.20 -14.53
C ASP A 297 -23.06 20.12 -13.30
N ASP A 298 -23.95 19.81 -12.36
CA ASP A 298 -24.14 20.60 -11.14
C ASP A 298 -22.97 20.42 -10.14
N PHE A 299 -22.18 19.35 -10.26
CA PHE A 299 -21.06 19.02 -9.39
C PHE A 299 -19.80 18.67 -10.17
N ALA A 300 -19.30 19.53 -11.06
CA ALA A 300 -18.19 19.19 -11.97
C ALA A 300 -16.84 18.75 -11.34
N SER A 301 -16.66 18.79 -10.02
CA SER A 301 -15.38 18.48 -9.35
C SER A 301 -14.95 17.01 -9.40
N ASP A 302 -15.86 16.10 -9.72
CA ASP A 302 -15.67 14.65 -9.76
C ASP A 302 -15.83 14.06 -11.18
N ASN A 303 -15.97 14.94 -12.16
CA ASN A 303 -16.08 14.60 -13.58
C ASN A 303 -14.73 14.31 -14.22
N MET A 304 -13.64 14.53 -13.50
CA MET A 304 -12.29 14.35 -13.99
C MET A 304 -11.47 13.56 -12.98
N ILE A 305 -10.68 12.61 -13.49
CA ILE A 305 -9.73 11.87 -12.68
C ILE A 305 -8.47 11.59 -13.47
N SER A 306 -7.32 11.69 -12.81
CA SER A 306 -6.02 11.53 -13.45
C SER A 306 -5.10 10.61 -12.66
N SER A 307 -4.14 10.02 -13.36
CA SER A 307 -3.06 9.22 -12.79
C SER A 307 -1.77 9.44 -13.59
N ASN A 308 -0.64 9.41 -12.90
CA ASN A 308 0.68 9.53 -13.52
C ASN A 308 1.38 8.18 -13.64
N PHE A 309 2.24 8.05 -14.65
CA PHE A 309 3.21 6.97 -14.80
C PHE A 309 4.48 7.53 -15.43
N VAL A 310 5.63 6.96 -15.09
CA VAL A 310 6.94 7.56 -15.35
C VAL A 310 7.83 6.54 -16.07
N PHE A 311 8.26 6.88 -17.28
CA PHE A 311 9.37 6.19 -17.92
C PHE A 311 10.68 6.71 -17.36
N ASN A 312 11.55 5.82 -16.89
CA ASN A 312 12.79 6.18 -16.22
C ASN A 312 13.85 5.10 -16.46
N ASP A 313 15.07 5.33 -15.99
CA ASP A 313 16.18 4.37 -16.14
C ASP A 313 16.57 3.71 -14.81
N GLU A 314 15.89 4.01 -13.71
CA GLU A 314 16.36 3.72 -12.35
C GLU A 314 15.50 2.70 -11.60
N ILE A 315 14.18 2.74 -11.76
CA ILE A 315 13.25 1.92 -10.96
C ILE A 315 12.07 1.34 -11.75
N PHE A 316 11.65 0.16 -11.30
CA PHE A 316 10.33 -0.40 -11.56
C PHE A 316 9.49 -0.39 -10.27
N THR A 317 8.25 0.09 -10.35
CA THR A 317 7.30 0.04 -9.22
C THR A 317 5.84 0.18 -9.67
N TYR A 318 4.91 -0.29 -8.84
CA TYR A 318 3.47 -0.02 -8.96
C TYR A 318 3.03 1.19 -8.14
N ALA A 319 3.81 1.63 -7.16
CA ALA A 319 3.49 2.85 -6.42
C ALA A 319 3.80 4.10 -7.26
N PRO A 320 3.05 5.20 -7.11
CA PRO A 320 3.41 6.48 -7.71
C PRO A 320 4.88 6.84 -7.47
N VAL A 321 5.49 7.49 -8.45
CA VAL A 321 6.90 7.86 -8.42
C VAL A 321 7.02 9.37 -8.20
N ASP A 322 7.80 9.77 -7.20
CA ASP A 322 8.05 11.19 -6.90
C ASP A 322 9.04 11.84 -7.88
N ALA A 323 9.39 13.10 -7.63
CA ALA A 323 10.32 13.85 -8.48
C ALA A 323 11.77 13.36 -8.36
N GLU A 324 12.08 12.63 -7.29
CA GLU A 324 13.37 12.04 -6.97
C GLU A 324 13.48 10.58 -7.46
N THR A 325 12.49 10.09 -8.21
CA THR A 325 12.45 8.72 -8.75
C THR A 325 12.37 7.66 -7.66
N MET A 326 11.62 7.93 -6.59
CA MET A 326 11.34 7.00 -5.50
C MET A 326 9.86 6.63 -5.44
N PRO A 327 9.50 5.43 -4.93
CA PRO A 327 8.10 5.05 -4.74
C PRO A 327 7.47 5.87 -3.60
N GLU A 328 6.25 6.36 -3.78
CA GLU A 328 5.53 7.14 -2.77
C GLU A 328 4.60 6.26 -1.91
N PRO A 329 4.97 5.91 -0.66
CA PRO A 329 4.02 5.35 0.27
C PRO A 329 2.99 6.40 0.68
N SER A 330 1.70 6.03 0.73
CA SER A 330 0.65 6.88 1.30
C SER A 330 0.14 6.39 2.65
N ASP A 331 0.44 5.15 3.01
CA ASP A 331 0.04 4.51 4.26
C ASP A 331 0.97 3.32 4.57
N PHE A 332 0.91 2.76 5.78
CA PHE A 332 1.80 1.70 6.24
C PHE A 332 1.00 0.52 6.82
N TYR A 333 1.19 -0.66 6.23
CA TYR A 333 0.39 -1.85 6.57
C TYR A 333 1.24 -3.00 7.08
N ARG A 334 0.56 -3.87 7.84
CA ARG A 334 0.97 -5.23 8.16
C ARG A 334 -0.25 -6.12 8.32
N ALA A 335 -0.05 -7.43 8.27
CA ALA A 335 -1.08 -8.36 8.72
C ALA A 335 -1.30 -8.23 10.24
N SER A 336 -2.57 -8.26 10.67
CA SER A 336 -2.94 -8.16 12.08
C SER A 336 -2.57 -9.42 12.86
N GLU A 337 -2.18 -9.24 14.13
CA GLU A 337 -1.88 -10.34 15.08
C GLU A 337 -0.81 -11.35 14.62
N THR A 338 0.12 -10.94 13.75
CA THR A 338 1.20 -11.81 13.23
C THR A 338 2.56 -11.44 13.79
N VAL A 339 3.47 -12.41 13.86
CA VAL A 339 4.85 -12.20 14.30
C VAL A 339 5.73 -11.85 13.10
N ALA A 340 5.67 -12.67 12.06
CA ALA A 340 6.39 -12.45 10.81
C ALA A 340 5.47 -11.83 9.76
N PHE A 341 5.93 -10.78 9.12
CA PHE A 341 5.23 -10.15 7.99
C PHE A 341 6.21 -9.90 6.85
N THR A 342 5.82 -10.33 5.65
CA THR A 342 6.55 -10.08 4.40
C THR A 342 5.64 -9.33 3.44
N SER A 343 6.17 -8.28 2.81
CA SER A 343 5.53 -7.58 1.68
C SER A 343 6.44 -7.69 0.45
N CYS A 344 5.88 -8.00 -0.71
CA CYS A 344 6.61 -8.24 -1.94
C CYS A 344 6.01 -7.49 -3.13
N LEU A 345 6.88 -6.92 -3.95
CA LEU A 345 6.58 -6.49 -5.31
C LEU A 345 6.72 -7.69 -6.27
N HIS A 346 5.73 -7.91 -7.12
CA HIS A 346 5.81 -8.88 -8.21
C HIS A 346 6.41 -8.24 -9.47
N PHE A 347 7.25 -8.97 -10.19
CA PHE A 347 7.79 -8.54 -11.49
C PHE A 347 7.85 -9.70 -12.48
N GLN A 348 7.45 -9.44 -13.73
CA GLN A 348 7.59 -10.33 -14.86
C GLN A 348 7.53 -9.50 -16.15
N ASP A 349 8.49 -9.69 -17.06
CA ASP A 349 8.50 -9.00 -18.34
C ASP A 349 9.18 -9.84 -19.45
N PRO A 350 8.68 -9.82 -20.71
CA PRO A 350 9.30 -10.54 -21.83
C PRO A 350 10.70 -10.06 -22.22
N ASN A 351 11.10 -8.86 -21.79
CA ASN A 351 12.39 -8.23 -22.05
C ASN A 351 13.22 -8.04 -20.78
N ALA A 352 12.84 -8.70 -19.67
CA ALA A 352 13.50 -8.59 -18.37
C ALA A 352 15.01 -8.83 -18.42
N ALA A 353 15.53 -9.65 -19.35
CA ALA A 353 16.96 -9.93 -19.49
C ALA A 353 17.83 -8.74 -19.88
N ARG A 354 17.23 -7.57 -20.15
CA ARG A 354 17.95 -6.29 -20.32
C ARG A 354 18.23 -5.59 -18.98
N LEU A 355 17.56 -6.02 -17.91
CA LEU A 355 17.65 -5.44 -16.58
C LEU A 355 18.51 -6.32 -15.67
N ALA A 356 19.38 -5.68 -14.91
CA ALA A 356 19.90 -6.22 -13.66
C ALA A 356 19.35 -5.40 -12.49
N VAL A 357 19.17 -6.03 -11.34
CA VAL A 357 18.66 -5.38 -10.13
C VAL A 357 19.79 -5.18 -9.14
N GLU A 358 20.06 -3.94 -8.78
CA GLU A 358 21.17 -3.57 -7.89
C GLU A 358 20.72 -3.43 -6.43
N GLY A 359 19.42 -3.34 -6.19
CA GLY A 359 18.84 -3.20 -4.87
C GLY A 359 17.33 -3.01 -4.91
N ILE A 360 16.76 -2.77 -3.74
CA ILE A 360 15.37 -2.33 -3.63
C ILE A 360 15.26 -1.08 -2.76
N THR A 361 14.35 -0.18 -3.14
CA THR A 361 13.92 0.95 -2.32
C THR A 361 12.59 0.59 -1.65
N PHE A 362 12.47 0.89 -0.37
CA PHE A 362 11.23 0.69 0.40
C PHE A 362 11.15 1.68 1.56
N ALA A 363 9.96 1.81 2.14
CA ALA A 363 9.74 2.57 3.37
C ALA A 363 9.14 1.68 4.47
N ALA A 364 9.44 2.01 5.73
CA ALA A 364 8.83 1.37 6.88
C ALA A 364 8.60 2.37 8.02
N THR A 365 7.72 2.01 8.95
CA THR A 365 7.45 2.80 10.17
C THR A 365 7.27 1.89 11.38
N ASN A 366 7.41 2.44 12.59
CA ASN A 366 7.18 1.70 13.82
C ASN A 366 6.36 2.51 14.83
N ASN A 367 5.28 1.90 15.33
CA ASN A 367 4.32 2.60 16.19
C ASN A 367 4.77 2.81 17.64
N THR A 368 5.91 2.24 18.04
CA THR A 368 6.32 2.21 19.46
C THR A 368 7.73 2.75 19.68
N PHE A 369 8.66 2.53 18.74
CA PHE A 369 10.07 2.87 18.93
C PHE A 369 10.69 3.45 17.65
N PRO A 370 11.79 4.22 17.76
CA PRO A 370 12.62 4.61 16.63
C PRO A 370 13.12 3.40 15.83
N LEU A 371 13.38 3.57 14.54
CA LEU A 371 13.91 2.52 13.67
C LEU A 371 15.42 2.27 13.83
N VAL A 372 16.17 3.08 14.60
CA VAL A 372 17.62 2.88 14.78
C VAL A 372 17.93 1.45 15.25
N ASP A 373 18.86 0.78 14.58
CA ASP A 373 19.27 -0.62 14.80
C ASP A 373 18.17 -1.67 14.49
N GLU A 374 17.00 -1.27 14.00
CA GLU A 374 15.99 -2.22 13.50
C GLU A 374 16.44 -2.84 12.18
N LEU A 375 16.10 -4.12 12.02
CA LEU A 375 16.50 -4.94 10.88
C LEU A 375 15.29 -5.29 10.02
N VAL A 376 15.44 -5.13 8.71
CA VAL A 376 14.49 -5.58 7.70
C VAL A 376 15.17 -6.67 6.87
N GLY A 377 14.57 -7.86 6.82
CA GLY A 377 15.00 -8.91 5.92
C GLY A 377 14.68 -8.52 4.47
N ILE A 378 15.64 -8.69 3.58
CA ILE A 378 15.48 -8.46 2.14
C ILE A 378 15.57 -9.82 1.45
N GLU A 379 14.52 -10.20 0.75
CA GLU A 379 14.43 -11.50 0.10
C GLU A 379 14.02 -11.31 -1.35
N VAL A 380 14.69 -12.02 -2.26
CA VAL A 380 14.29 -12.08 -3.67
C VAL A 380 14.07 -13.53 -4.04
N TYR A 381 12.93 -13.80 -4.67
CA TYR A 381 12.55 -15.14 -5.09
C TYR A 381 12.31 -15.18 -6.59
N GLU A 382 12.68 -16.30 -7.22
CA GLU A 382 12.01 -16.77 -8.43
C GLU A 382 10.76 -17.55 -8.02
N TRP A 383 9.61 -17.15 -8.58
CA TRP A 383 8.33 -17.80 -8.34
C TRP A 383 8.00 -18.74 -9.49
N ASN A 384 8.38 -20.01 -9.31
CA ASN A 384 8.37 -21.04 -10.36
C ASN A 384 7.10 -21.92 -10.34
N ASP A 385 6.06 -21.52 -9.61
CA ASP A 385 4.76 -22.19 -9.68
C ASP A 385 4.19 -22.03 -11.10
N GLU A 386 3.73 -23.12 -11.70
CA GLU A 386 3.18 -23.12 -13.06
C GLU A 386 1.73 -22.65 -13.07
N PHE A 387 1.54 -21.33 -13.22
CA PHE A 387 0.22 -20.73 -13.41
C PHE A 387 0.21 -19.69 -14.55
N VAL A 388 -0.95 -19.58 -15.20
CA VAL A 388 -1.18 -18.59 -16.27
C VAL A 388 -1.53 -17.24 -15.66
N ASP A 389 -2.51 -17.23 -14.75
CA ASP A 389 -3.07 -16.02 -14.15
C ASP A 389 -3.69 -16.32 -12.77
N LEU A 390 -4.18 -15.30 -12.08
CA LEU A 390 -4.77 -15.35 -10.74
C LEU A 390 -6.05 -16.17 -10.63
N SER A 391 -6.68 -16.55 -11.76
CA SER A 391 -7.84 -17.45 -11.76
C SER A 391 -7.42 -18.93 -11.74
N ASP A 392 -6.14 -19.22 -11.95
CA ASP A 392 -5.59 -20.57 -11.96
C ASP A 392 -5.51 -21.13 -10.52
N PRO A 393 -6.06 -22.33 -10.24
CA PRO A 393 -5.92 -22.97 -8.94
C PRO A 393 -4.47 -23.32 -8.54
N ASN A 394 -3.53 -23.28 -9.49
CA ASN A 394 -2.10 -23.52 -9.27
C ASN A 394 -1.34 -22.25 -8.85
N VAL A 395 -2.02 -21.14 -8.56
CA VAL A 395 -1.41 -20.00 -7.88
C VAL A 395 -1.12 -20.40 -6.43
N THR A 396 -0.03 -21.13 -6.27
CA THR A 396 0.54 -21.60 -5.00
C THR A 396 1.87 -20.93 -4.76
N PHE A 397 2.48 -21.21 -3.61
CA PHE A 397 3.81 -20.73 -3.25
C PHE A 397 4.69 -21.94 -2.91
N ASP A 398 4.48 -23.05 -3.62
CA ASP A 398 5.15 -24.33 -3.39
C ASP A 398 6.53 -24.34 -4.06
N ALA A 399 6.74 -23.50 -5.09
CA ALA A 399 7.98 -23.39 -5.86
C ALA A 399 8.57 -21.96 -5.79
N LEU A 400 8.69 -21.41 -4.58
CA LEU A 400 9.46 -20.20 -4.29
C LEU A 400 10.94 -20.52 -4.08
N ASN A 401 11.79 -20.15 -5.04
CA ASN A 401 13.22 -20.37 -4.98
C ASN A 401 13.94 -19.07 -4.60
N PRO A 402 14.56 -18.97 -3.42
CA PRO A 402 15.29 -17.77 -3.03
C PRO A 402 16.56 -17.61 -3.88
N ILE A 403 16.73 -16.45 -4.48
CA ILE A 403 17.94 -16.06 -5.23
C ILE A 403 18.79 -15.05 -4.45
N LEU A 404 18.19 -14.28 -3.54
CA LEU A 404 18.88 -13.41 -2.60
C LEU A 404 18.20 -13.48 -1.22
N ILE A 405 19.01 -13.57 -0.18
CA ILE A 405 18.59 -13.35 1.21
C ILE A 405 19.63 -12.46 1.86
N SER A 406 19.25 -11.25 2.21
CA SER A 406 20.08 -10.26 2.88
C SER A 406 19.26 -9.49 3.91
N SER A 407 19.82 -8.40 4.44
CA SER A 407 19.12 -7.56 5.41
C SER A 407 19.58 -6.13 5.33
N TYR A 408 18.65 -5.21 5.53
CA TYR A 408 18.92 -3.80 5.75
C TYR A 408 18.83 -3.49 7.25
N THR A 409 19.78 -2.71 7.78
CA THR A 409 19.75 -2.22 9.16
C THR A 409 19.73 -0.71 9.17
N TYR A 410 18.75 -0.13 9.84
CA TYR A 410 18.60 1.31 9.96
C TYR A 410 19.71 1.90 10.83
N SER A 411 20.51 2.81 10.25
CA SER A 411 21.58 3.50 10.98
C SER A 411 21.09 4.72 11.78
N GLU A 412 19.90 5.22 11.44
CA GLU A 412 19.21 6.33 12.10
C GLU A 412 17.69 6.15 11.99
N ASP A 413 16.92 7.04 12.62
CA ASP A 413 15.46 6.94 12.68
C ASP A 413 14.82 7.52 11.41
N LEU A 414 14.71 6.71 10.37
CA LEU A 414 14.16 7.07 9.06
C LEU A 414 12.71 6.57 8.92
N GLN A 415 11.84 6.95 9.87
CA GLN A 415 10.44 6.50 9.83
C GLN A 415 9.69 7.11 8.66
N SER A 416 8.97 6.25 7.94
CA SER A 416 8.16 6.64 6.79
C SER A 416 8.95 7.29 5.65
N GLU A 417 10.28 7.18 5.68
CA GLU A 417 11.18 7.64 4.62
C GLU A 417 11.60 6.45 3.75
N ASN A 418 11.85 6.70 2.48
CA ASN A 418 12.41 5.70 1.58
C ASN A 418 13.88 5.44 1.93
N VAL A 419 14.22 4.16 2.06
CA VAL A 419 15.59 3.68 2.21
C VAL A 419 15.95 2.76 1.06
N TYR A 420 17.21 2.82 0.64
CA TYR A 420 17.77 1.97 -0.40
C TYR A 420 18.57 0.82 0.24
N SER A 421 18.23 -0.42 -0.12
CA SER A 421 18.99 -1.60 0.23
C SER A 421 19.73 -2.14 -0.99
N GLU A 422 21.04 -1.86 -1.05
CA GLU A 422 21.95 -2.35 -2.08
C GLU A 422 22.19 -3.87 -1.97
N PHE A 423 22.30 -4.52 -3.12
CA PHE A 423 22.70 -5.92 -3.24
C PHE A 423 24.21 -6.02 -3.45
N GLU A 424 24.87 -6.97 -2.79
CA GLU A 424 26.31 -7.19 -2.98
C GLU A 424 26.67 -7.59 -4.41
N THR A 425 25.74 -8.25 -5.11
CA THR A 425 25.88 -8.62 -6.51
C THR A 425 24.53 -8.36 -7.20
N PRO A 426 24.53 -7.62 -8.33
CA PRO A 426 23.30 -7.41 -9.08
C PRO A 426 22.67 -8.71 -9.55
N ILE A 427 21.34 -8.78 -9.46
CA ILE A 427 20.57 -9.93 -9.93
C ILE A 427 20.23 -9.71 -11.40
N PHE A 428 20.78 -10.55 -12.27
CA PHE A 428 20.42 -10.55 -13.70
C PHE A 428 19.08 -11.26 -13.87
N LEU A 429 18.11 -10.57 -14.47
CA LEU A 429 16.77 -11.15 -14.68
C LEU A 429 16.74 -11.99 -15.95
N GLU A 430 15.78 -12.91 -16.02
CA GLU A 430 15.47 -13.70 -17.21
C GLU A 430 14.11 -13.31 -17.77
N ASN A 431 13.97 -13.36 -19.10
CA ASN A 431 12.72 -13.06 -19.77
C ASN A 431 11.61 -14.00 -19.32
N ASP A 432 10.41 -13.45 -19.12
CA ASP A 432 9.19 -14.19 -18.77
C ASP A 432 9.25 -14.96 -17.43
N VAL A 433 10.27 -14.75 -16.61
CA VAL A 433 10.37 -15.32 -15.26
C VAL A 433 9.67 -14.40 -14.26
N ARG A 434 8.96 -15.00 -13.29
CA ARG A 434 8.30 -14.27 -12.21
C ARG A 434 9.24 -14.12 -11.03
N TYR A 435 9.39 -12.88 -10.58
CA TYR A 435 10.20 -12.53 -9.43
C TYR A 435 9.34 -11.90 -8.33
N LEU A 436 9.71 -12.14 -7.08
CA LEU A 436 9.18 -11.43 -5.92
C LEU A 436 10.33 -10.71 -5.22
N PHE A 437 10.22 -9.39 -5.08
CA PHE A 437 11.17 -8.54 -4.34
C PHE A 437 10.54 -8.13 -3.02
N CYS A 438 11.08 -8.65 -1.93
CA CYS A 438 10.38 -8.68 -0.65
C CYS A 438 11.15 -7.98 0.47
N THR A 439 10.38 -7.35 1.36
CA THR A 439 10.81 -6.90 2.68
C THR A 439 10.13 -7.73 3.75
N GLN A 440 10.86 -8.11 4.80
CA GLN A 440 10.36 -8.95 5.89
C GLN A 440 10.72 -8.36 7.25
N THR A 441 9.79 -8.47 8.20
CA THR A 441 10.03 -8.11 9.61
C THR A 441 9.48 -9.20 10.54
N PHE A 442 10.14 -9.33 11.70
CA PHE A 442 9.65 -10.11 12.85
C PHE A 442 9.27 -9.21 14.03
N ASN A 443 9.34 -7.90 13.84
CA ASN A 443 8.95 -6.92 14.85
C ASN A 443 7.45 -6.67 14.72
N GLU A 444 6.68 -7.00 15.76
CA GLU A 444 5.22 -6.85 15.81
C GLU A 444 4.72 -5.40 15.69
N ASN A 445 5.61 -4.42 15.86
CA ASN A 445 5.27 -3.00 15.78
C ASN A 445 5.76 -2.33 14.50
N MET A 446 6.38 -3.06 13.58
CA MET A 446 6.89 -2.55 12.31
C MET A 446 5.88 -2.76 11.18
N PHE A 447 5.74 -1.75 10.32
CA PHE A 447 4.80 -1.70 9.20
C PHE A 447 5.54 -1.29 7.93
N PHE A 448 5.19 -1.86 6.79
CA PHE A 448 5.80 -1.52 5.49
C PHE A 448 4.92 -0.56 4.71
N GLY A 449 5.55 0.27 3.87
CA GLY A 449 4.86 1.25 3.05
C GLY A 449 4.01 0.61 1.95
N PHE A 450 2.80 1.12 1.78
CA PHE A 450 1.90 0.84 0.66
C PHE A 450 1.33 2.15 0.11
N ASN A 451 0.78 2.09 -1.10
CA ASN A 451 0.04 3.16 -1.72
C ASN A 451 -1.43 2.79 -1.88
N THR A 452 -2.29 3.71 -1.48
CA THR A 452 -3.77 3.64 -1.51
C THR A 452 -4.39 4.68 -2.44
N LYS A 453 -3.56 5.49 -3.12
CA LYS A 453 -4.00 6.58 -4.00
C LYS A 453 -4.06 6.17 -5.47
N LEU A 454 -3.24 5.21 -5.88
CA LEU A 454 -3.24 4.62 -7.20
C LEU A 454 -3.82 3.20 -7.15
N GLU A 455 -5.10 3.08 -7.49
CA GLU A 455 -5.83 1.82 -7.46
C GLU A 455 -5.67 1.04 -8.77
N TYR A 456 -5.38 -0.25 -8.64
CA TYR A 456 -5.23 -1.22 -9.73
C TYR A 456 -6.39 -2.24 -9.79
N LEU A 457 -7.54 -1.95 -9.19
CA LEU A 457 -8.68 -2.88 -9.14
C LEU A 457 -9.11 -3.37 -10.52
N GLN A 458 -9.40 -2.45 -11.45
CA GLN A 458 -9.77 -2.82 -12.82
C GLN A 458 -8.59 -3.46 -13.59
N ASN A 459 -7.35 -3.04 -13.27
CA ASN A 459 -6.16 -3.63 -13.88
C ASN A 459 -6.01 -5.11 -13.48
N GLN A 460 -6.17 -5.44 -12.20
CA GLN A 460 -6.07 -6.81 -11.72
C GLN A 460 -7.22 -7.68 -12.24
N ASP A 461 -8.44 -7.14 -12.33
CA ASP A 461 -9.58 -7.85 -12.94
C ASP A 461 -9.36 -8.13 -14.44
N LEU A 462 -8.66 -7.24 -15.15
CA LEU A 462 -8.39 -7.37 -16.58
C LEU A 462 -7.20 -8.29 -16.88
N TYR A 463 -6.05 -8.04 -16.26
CA TYR A 463 -4.80 -8.76 -16.55
C TYR A 463 -4.66 -10.06 -15.74
N LEU A 464 -5.36 -10.15 -14.61
CA LEU A 464 -5.33 -11.30 -13.70
C LEU A 464 -3.88 -11.67 -13.30
N GLN A 465 -3.00 -10.70 -13.14
CA GLN A 465 -1.62 -10.94 -12.69
C GLN A 465 -1.41 -10.42 -11.26
N PRO A 466 -0.50 -11.06 -10.49
CA PRO A 466 -0.06 -10.51 -9.20
C PRO A 466 0.53 -9.11 -9.38
N ILE A 467 0.34 -8.26 -8.37
CA ILE A 467 0.90 -6.90 -8.30
C ILE A 467 1.70 -6.79 -7.01
N SER A 468 1.03 -7.04 -5.89
CA SER A 468 1.62 -7.12 -4.56
C SER A 468 1.28 -8.47 -3.94
N VAL A 469 2.27 -9.05 -3.27
CA VAL A 469 2.17 -10.36 -2.61
C VAL A 469 2.57 -10.16 -1.16
N ILE A 470 1.89 -10.82 -0.22
CA ILE A 470 2.28 -10.78 1.20
C ILE A 470 2.41 -12.18 1.78
N SER A 471 3.16 -12.29 2.86
CA SER A 471 3.18 -13.45 3.73
C SER A 471 2.97 -13.04 5.18
N ALA A 472 2.14 -13.79 5.89
CA ALA A 472 1.86 -13.60 7.31
C ALA A 472 2.10 -14.92 8.05
N ASP A 473 3.10 -14.96 8.93
CA ASP A 473 3.56 -16.17 9.63
C ASP A 473 3.78 -17.37 8.68
N GLY A 474 4.32 -17.10 7.49
CA GLY A 474 4.61 -18.09 6.45
C GLY A 474 3.41 -18.49 5.58
N THR A 475 2.23 -17.90 5.81
CA THR A 475 1.06 -18.08 4.94
C THR A 475 1.04 -16.99 3.87
N TRP A 476 1.16 -17.40 2.61
CA TRP A 476 1.25 -16.49 1.47
C TRP A 476 -0.13 -16.13 0.87
N ASN A 477 -0.23 -14.91 0.32
CA ASN A 477 -1.39 -14.39 -0.39
C ASN A 477 -0.95 -13.61 -1.63
N SER A 478 -1.46 -14.01 -2.80
CA SER A 478 -1.07 -13.49 -4.12
C SER A 478 -1.66 -12.13 -4.50
N VAL A 479 -2.61 -11.60 -3.71
CA VAL A 479 -3.28 -10.31 -3.96
C VAL A 479 -3.19 -9.33 -2.77
N ALA A 480 -2.30 -9.62 -1.81
CA ALA A 480 -2.06 -8.75 -0.65
C ALA A 480 -3.36 -8.34 0.08
N PHE A 481 -3.56 -7.03 0.27
CA PHE A 481 -4.75 -6.43 0.88
C PHE A 481 -5.84 -6.06 -0.14
N GLY A 482 -5.63 -6.35 -1.43
CA GLY A 482 -6.44 -5.89 -2.56
C GLY A 482 -5.61 -5.06 -3.55
N ALA A 483 -6.05 -4.96 -4.80
CA ALA A 483 -5.35 -4.16 -5.82
C ALA A 483 -5.58 -2.64 -5.69
N ASP A 484 -6.42 -2.20 -4.76
CA ASP A 484 -6.54 -0.83 -4.27
C ASP A 484 -5.43 -0.44 -3.28
N VAL A 485 -4.66 -1.41 -2.77
CA VAL A 485 -3.55 -1.20 -1.84
C VAL A 485 -2.30 -1.92 -2.35
N THR A 486 -1.38 -1.17 -2.95
CA THR A 486 -0.17 -1.74 -3.57
C THR A 486 1.08 -1.47 -2.75
N THR A 487 2.04 -2.39 -2.75
CA THR A 487 3.29 -2.21 -2.01
C THR A 487 4.10 -1.03 -2.57
N ALA A 488 4.67 -0.21 -1.68
CA ALA A 488 5.57 0.89 -2.06
C ALA A 488 7.03 0.42 -2.07
N ILE A 489 7.27 -0.75 -2.67
CA ILE A 489 8.62 -1.25 -2.98
C ILE A 489 8.94 -0.85 -4.41
N ALA A 490 10.18 -0.46 -4.67
CA ALA A 490 10.72 -0.29 -6.01
C ALA A 490 11.92 -1.20 -6.21
N MET A 491 11.98 -1.81 -7.39
CA MET A 491 13.14 -2.55 -7.87
C MET A 491 14.10 -1.54 -8.51
N ASN A 492 15.31 -1.38 -7.97
CA ASN A 492 16.32 -0.49 -8.55
C ASN A 492 17.09 -1.25 -9.63
N VAL A 493 16.99 -0.76 -10.86
CA VAL A 493 17.48 -1.45 -12.05
C VAL A 493 18.63 -0.71 -12.70
N ILE A 494 19.45 -1.47 -13.42
CA ILE A 494 20.51 -0.99 -14.30
C ILE A 494 20.49 -1.79 -15.61
N ASP A 495 20.99 -1.20 -16.69
CA ASP A 495 21.25 -1.95 -17.91
C ASP A 495 22.31 -3.03 -17.63
N THR A 496 21.99 -4.28 -17.98
CA THR A 496 22.96 -5.39 -17.96
C THR A 496 24.27 -5.08 -18.70
N ALA A 497 24.24 -4.23 -19.72
CA ALA A 497 25.42 -3.80 -20.47
C ALA A 497 26.33 -2.83 -19.68
N GLU A 498 25.80 -2.18 -18.65
CA GLU A 498 26.52 -1.21 -17.81
C GLU A 498 27.04 -1.83 -16.50
N VAL A 499 26.62 -3.05 -16.16
CA VAL A 499 27.09 -3.74 -14.95
C VAL A 499 28.60 -4.04 -15.05
N VAL A 500 29.39 -3.35 -14.23
CA VAL A 500 30.82 -3.60 -14.08
C VAL A 500 31.06 -4.56 -12.92
N ILE A 501 31.29 -5.84 -13.21
CA ILE A 501 31.73 -6.81 -12.20
C ILE A 501 33.24 -6.59 -11.94
N PRO A 502 33.67 -6.21 -10.72
CA PRO A 502 35.09 -6.04 -10.42
C PRO A 502 35.78 -7.41 -10.48
N VAL A 503 36.57 -7.64 -11.54
CA VAL A 503 37.47 -8.79 -11.60
C VAL A 503 38.72 -8.45 -10.77
N ASP A 504 38.90 -9.10 -9.62
CA ASP A 504 40.16 -9.03 -8.87
C ASP A 504 41.30 -9.58 -9.75
N THR A 505 42.12 -8.69 -10.28
CA THR A 505 43.28 -9.01 -11.13
C THR A 505 44.58 -9.12 -10.35
N THR A 506 44.54 -9.19 -9.01
CA THR A 506 45.74 -9.31 -8.18
C THR A 506 46.19 -10.75 -7.90
N GLY A 507 45.49 -11.75 -8.45
CA GLY A 507 45.93 -13.15 -8.50
C GLY A 507 46.16 -13.63 -9.93
N GLU A 508 47.22 -14.42 -10.15
CA GLU A 508 47.50 -15.14 -11.40
C GLU A 508 46.22 -15.76 -12.03
N PRO A 509 46.09 -15.79 -13.37
CA PRO A 509 44.86 -16.19 -14.03
C PRO A 509 44.59 -17.68 -13.84
N GLN A 510 43.80 -18.01 -12.82
CA GLN A 510 43.00 -19.23 -12.80
C GLN A 510 41.70 -18.88 -13.51
N GLY A 511 41.42 -19.56 -14.63
CA GLY A 511 40.24 -19.27 -15.46
C GLY A 511 38.95 -19.25 -14.66
N ILE A 512 37.97 -18.46 -15.15
CA ILE A 512 36.59 -18.27 -14.67
C ILE A 512 36.19 -19.38 -13.67
N GLY A 513 36.56 -19.15 -12.42
CA GLY A 513 36.24 -20.00 -11.30
C GLY A 513 35.21 -19.23 -10.52
N SER A 514 33.96 -19.70 -10.61
CA SER A 514 32.99 -19.65 -9.52
C SER A 514 33.72 -19.38 -8.21
N THR A 515 33.49 -18.22 -7.59
CA THR A 515 33.70 -18.12 -6.16
C THR A 515 32.76 -19.14 -5.56
N ASN A 516 33.29 -20.32 -5.24
CA ASN A 516 32.58 -21.39 -4.55
C ASN A 516 32.25 -20.85 -3.14
N SER A 517 31.27 -19.97 -3.04
CA SER A 517 30.72 -19.42 -1.82
C SER A 517 29.53 -20.27 -1.43
N LEU A 518 29.54 -20.77 -0.21
CA LEU A 518 28.43 -21.51 0.38
C LEU A 518 27.54 -20.51 1.12
N ASN A 519 26.25 -20.42 0.80
CA ASN A 519 25.34 -19.57 1.55
C ASN A 519 25.04 -20.25 2.89
N THR A 520 25.33 -19.58 4.00
CA THR A 520 25.09 -20.14 5.32
C THR A 520 24.42 -19.13 6.24
N PHE A 521 23.39 -19.60 6.95
CA PHE A 521 22.65 -18.86 7.96
C PHE A 521 22.86 -19.51 9.33
N VAL A 522 22.99 -18.70 10.37
CA VAL A 522 23.26 -19.17 11.73
C VAL A 522 22.36 -18.55 12.77
N TYR A 523 21.85 -19.39 13.68
CA TYR A 523 20.96 -18.93 14.76
C TYR A 523 21.00 -19.85 15.98
N PRO A 524 20.72 -19.33 17.19
CA PRO A 524 20.60 -17.90 17.51
C PRO A 524 21.97 -17.20 17.45
N ASN A 525 21.97 -15.91 17.12
CA ASN A 525 23.14 -15.03 17.24
C ASN A 525 22.65 -13.66 17.74
N PRO A 526 22.94 -13.24 18.99
CA PRO A 526 23.87 -13.85 19.95
C PRO A 526 23.46 -15.24 20.46
N THR A 527 24.43 -16.08 20.83
CA THR A 527 24.24 -17.46 21.31
C THR A 527 24.73 -17.66 22.74
N GLN A 528 24.09 -18.59 23.46
CA GLN A 528 24.53 -19.07 24.77
C GLN A 528 25.32 -20.37 24.63
N ASP A 529 24.68 -21.48 24.24
CA ASP A 529 25.35 -22.80 24.22
C ASP A 529 25.41 -23.46 22.85
N ILE A 530 24.51 -23.07 21.93
CA ILE A 530 24.27 -23.80 20.68
C ILE A 530 24.10 -22.82 19.53
N VAL A 531 24.81 -23.09 18.43
CA VAL A 531 24.62 -22.43 17.13
C VAL A 531 24.10 -23.47 16.14
N ASN A 532 22.94 -23.22 15.57
CA ASN A 532 22.43 -23.97 14.43
C ASN A 532 22.95 -23.31 13.16
N ILE A 533 23.44 -24.14 12.24
CA ILE A 533 23.95 -23.76 10.94
C ILE A 533 22.99 -24.33 9.90
N ASN A 534 22.53 -23.49 9.00
CA ASN A 534 21.77 -23.87 7.82
C ASN A 534 22.56 -23.45 6.58
N ALA A 535 22.73 -24.34 5.62
CA ALA A 535 23.51 -24.14 4.41
C ALA A 535 22.74 -24.67 3.20
N ASP A 536 22.94 -24.07 2.04
CA ASP A 536 22.41 -24.52 0.74
C ASP A 536 23.17 -25.74 0.18
N ALA A 537 23.73 -26.58 1.04
CA ALA A 537 24.42 -27.81 0.66
C ALA A 537 24.32 -28.90 1.75
N SER A 538 24.44 -30.16 1.36
CA SER A 538 24.45 -31.32 2.28
C SER A 538 25.77 -32.09 2.16
N GLY A 539 26.29 -32.61 3.27
CA GLY A 539 27.55 -33.35 3.28
C GLY A 539 28.41 -33.09 4.51
N ILE A 540 29.67 -33.51 4.44
CA ILE A 540 30.67 -33.26 5.47
C ILE A 540 31.35 -31.92 5.17
N ALA A 541 31.46 -31.06 6.18
CA ALA A 541 32.15 -29.78 6.09
C ALA A 541 33.18 -29.64 7.21
N ASP A 542 34.33 -29.06 6.90
CA ASP A 542 35.32 -28.64 7.88
C ASP A 542 34.88 -27.31 8.51
N LEU A 543 34.73 -27.28 9.82
CA LEU A 543 34.44 -26.08 10.61
C LEU A 543 35.71 -25.60 11.32
N THR A 544 36.05 -24.33 11.13
CA THR A 544 37.12 -23.63 11.86
C THR A 544 36.52 -22.44 12.60
N ILE A 545 36.79 -22.33 13.89
CA ILE A 545 36.37 -21.20 14.74
C ILE A 545 37.63 -20.44 15.16
N SER A 546 37.65 -19.13 14.94
CA SER A 546 38.74 -18.24 15.31
C SER A 546 38.24 -17.09 16.18
N ASP A 547 39.11 -16.56 17.05
CA ASP A 547 38.84 -15.32 17.76
C ASP A 547 39.10 -14.07 16.87
N LEU A 548 38.82 -12.87 17.39
CA LEU A 548 39.05 -11.60 16.70
C LEU A 548 40.50 -11.31 16.32
N THR A 549 41.46 -12.01 16.93
CA THR A 549 42.88 -11.88 16.58
C THR A 549 43.28 -12.80 15.43
N GLY A 550 42.33 -13.58 14.90
CA GLY A 550 42.54 -14.58 13.86
C GLY A 550 43.14 -15.88 14.38
N LYS A 551 43.28 -16.04 15.71
CA LYS A 551 43.78 -17.28 16.30
C LYS A 551 42.66 -18.32 16.30
N THR A 552 42.93 -19.47 15.69
CA THR A 552 42.01 -20.61 15.72
C THR A 552 41.84 -21.13 17.14
N VAL A 553 40.60 -21.08 17.64
CA VAL A 553 40.21 -21.59 18.96
C VAL A 553 39.66 -23.00 18.89
N ARG A 554 39.06 -23.39 17.75
CA ARG A 554 38.58 -24.75 17.49
C ARG A 554 38.62 -25.09 16.01
N GLN A 555 38.88 -26.35 15.70
CA GLN A 555 38.74 -26.90 14.36
C GLN A 555 38.16 -28.32 14.45
N GLY A 556 37.27 -28.68 13.53
CA GLY A 556 36.65 -30.00 13.48
C GLY A 556 35.79 -30.20 12.24
N GLN A 557 35.09 -31.33 12.17
CA GLN A 557 34.15 -31.63 11.08
C GLN A 557 32.71 -31.58 11.59
N ILE A 558 31.82 -31.04 10.75
CA ILE A 558 30.37 -31.07 10.94
C ILE A 558 29.71 -31.81 9.79
N THR A 559 28.54 -32.39 10.05
CA THR A 559 27.70 -33.00 9.02
C THR A 559 26.47 -32.12 8.82
N LEU A 560 26.26 -31.66 7.59
CA LEU A 560 25.08 -30.94 7.14
C LEU A 560 24.05 -31.96 6.64
N ASN A 561 23.06 -32.27 7.49
CA ASN A 561 21.95 -33.16 7.14
C ASN A 561 20.82 -32.31 6.57
N ASN A 562 20.56 -32.41 5.26
CA ASN A 562 19.62 -31.54 4.53
C ASN A 562 19.90 -30.05 4.79
N GLY A 563 21.17 -29.62 4.62
CA GLY A 563 21.58 -28.24 4.89
C GLY A 563 21.82 -27.91 6.36
N LYS A 564 21.44 -28.75 7.31
CA LYS A 564 21.41 -28.36 8.73
C LYS A 564 22.50 -29.05 9.55
N SER A 565 23.16 -28.28 10.43
CA SER A 565 24.06 -28.79 11.46
C SER A 565 23.92 -28.00 12.76
N THR A 566 24.39 -28.58 13.86
CA THR A 566 24.32 -27.95 15.18
C THR A 566 25.69 -28.02 15.84
N VAL A 567 26.17 -26.88 16.33
CA VAL A 567 27.48 -26.73 16.98
C VAL A 567 27.30 -26.26 18.41
N ASN A 568 27.85 -27.01 19.36
CA ASN A 568 27.89 -26.61 20.77
C ASN A 568 29.09 -25.68 21.02
N VAL A 569 28.82 -24.51 21.58
CA VAL A 569 29.79 -23.44 21.90
C VAL A 569 29.85 -23.10 23.39
N SER A 570 29.25 -23.93 24.26
CA SER A 570 29.21 -23.71 25.71
C SER A 570 30.58 -23.62 26.39
N ASP A 571 31.62 -24.15 25.76
CA ASP A 571 32.99 -24.12 26.26
C ASP A 571 33.79 -22.90 25.78
N LEU A 572 33.24 -22.09 24.87
CA LEU A 572 33.85 -20.82 24.47
C LEU A 572 33.55 -19.75 25.52
N GLU A 573 34.54 -18.89 25.80
CA GLU A 573 34.34 -17.72 26.64
C GLU A 573 33.44 -16.69 25.94
N ASN A 574 32.84 -15.78 26.71
CA ASN A 574 32.01 -14.72 26.15
C ASN A 574 32.85 -13.81 25.24
N GLY A 575 32.40 -13.59 24.00
CA GLY A 575 33.17 -12.88 22.99
C GLY A 575 32.68 -13.06 21.57
N LEU A 576 33.35 -12.41 20.63
CA LEU A 576 33.07 -12.49 19.19
C LEU A 576 33.99 -13.51 18.53
N TYR A 577 33.40 -14.43 17.77
CA TYR A 577 34.09 -15.50 17.06
C TYR A 577 33.76 -15.49 15.58
N ILE A 578 34.74 -15.86 14.76
CA ILE A 578 34.57 -16.04 13.32
C ILE A 578 34.52 -17.53 13.04
N PHE A 579 33.41 -17.98 12.47
CA PHE A 579 33.22 -19.35 12.01
C PHE A 579 33.52 -19.38 10.51
N ASN A 580 34.22 -20.42 10.07
CA ASN A 580 34.53 -20.68 8.68
C ASN A 580 34.20 -22.15 8.38
N ILE A 581 33.29 -22.36 7.43
CA ILE A 581 32.86 -23.67 6.97
C ILE A 581 33.44 -23.90 5.58
N ARG A 582 33.99 -25.09 5.33
CA ARG A 582 34.47 -25.51 4.03
C ARG A 582 33.97 -26.91 3.68
N LEU A 583 33.29 -27.05 2.56
CA LEU A 583 32.87 -28.35 2.03
C LEU A 583 34.01 -29.06 1.28
N GLU A 584 33.88 -30.38 1.13
CA GLU A 584 34.76 -31.16 0.25
C GLU A 584 34.70 -30.70 -1.22
N SER A 585 33.57 -30.14 -1.66
CA SER A 585 33.37 -29.50 -2.97
C SER A 585 34.25 -28.26 -3.18
N GLY A 586 34.85 -27.74 -2.11
CA GLY A 586 35.66 -26.53 -2.12
C GLY A 586 34.88 -25.25 -1.83
N GLU A 587 33.56 -25.33 -1.65
CA GLU A 587 32.74 -24.19 -1.26
C GLU A 587 33.00 -23.77 0.18
N THR A 588 33.02 -22.46 0.45
CA THR A 588 33.33 -21.90 1.77
C THR A 588 32.34 -20.84 2.21
N SER A 589 32.09 -20.73 3.51
CA SER A 589 31.29 -19.66 4.12
C SER A 589 31.93 -19.15 5.40
N LYS A 590 31.83 -17.85 5.68
CA LYS A 590 32.34 -17.23 6.90
C LYS A 590 31.28 -16.35 7.54
N PHE A 591 31.13 -16.43 8.85
CA PHE A 591 30.16 -15.63 9.60
C PHE A 591 30.60 -15.37 11.04
N ASN A 592 30.08 -14.29 11.62
CA ASN A 592 30.42 -13.82 12.96
C ASN A 592 29.39 -14.31 13.98
N ILE A 593 29.85 -14.84 15.11
CA ILE A 593 29.02 -15.31 16.22
C ILE A 593 29.37 -14.56 17.50
N ILE A 594 28.36 -13.99 18.16
CA ILE A 594 28.48 -13.36 19.47
C ILE A 594 28.11 -14.40 20.54
N LYS A 595 29.08 -14.82 21.35
CA LYS A 595 28.88 -15.70 22.53
C LYS A 595 28.63 -14.84 23.77
N GLN A 596 27.51 -15.08 24.45
CA GLN A 596 27.10 -14.40 25.69
C GLN A 596 27.14 -15.30 26.91
#